data_AF-A0A957NIX0-F1
#
_entry.id   AF-A0A957NIX0-F1
#
_cell.length_a   1.000
_cell.length_b   1.000
_cell.length_c   1.000
_cell.angle_alpha   90.00
_cell.angle_beta   90.00
_cell.angle_gamma   90.00
#
_symmetry.space_group_name_H-M   'P 1'
#
loop_
_entity.id
_entity.type
_entity.pdbx_description
1 polymer ?
#
loop_
_entity_poly.entity_id
_entity_poly.type
_entity_poly.pdbx_seq_one_letter_code
_entity_poly.pdbx_strand_id
1 'polypeptide(L)'
;MSTGQRHPLAHAQQIAERLCHAIIPVCRRGPFVAGSVRRGESTVGDIEIVCEPTRLSSLLHRLEQIGITTNGGERARRLTHPIGDWLDPRPETRP
;
A
#
# COMPACT_ATOMS: atom_id res chain seq x y z
N MET A 1 7.47 8.13 14.14
CA MET A 1 7.18 9.26 13.25
C MET A 1 7.79 8.91 11.90
N SER A 2 7.02 8.87 10.80
CA SER A 2 7.63 8.58 9.49
C SER A 2 8.49 9.77 9.10
N THR A 3 9.75 9.50 8.76
CA THR A 3 10.69 10.47 8.18
C THR A 3 10.38 10.76 6.70
N GLY A 4 9.22 10.31 6.22
CA GLY A 4 8.91 10.13 4.81
C GLY A 4 8.63 11.44 4.09
N GLN A 5 9.31 11.62 2.96
CA GLN A 5 8.97 12.60 1.94
C GLN A 5 7.45 12.60 1.70
N ARG A 6 6.83 13.78 1.76
CA ARG A 6 5.40 13.94 1.47
C ARG A 6 5.22 14.17 -0.02
N HIS A 7 4.20 13.56 -0.59
CA HIS A 7 3.90 13.64 -2.03
C HIS A 7 2.59 14.39 -2.28
N PRO A 8 2.44 15.04 -3.45
CA PRO A 8 1.17 15.65 -3.85
C PRO A 8 0.03 14.65 -3.87
N LEU A 9 -1.18 15.09 -3.53
CA LEU A 9 -2.39 14.25 -3.50
C LEU A 9 -2.58 13.42 -4.78
N ALA A 10 -2.46 14.05 -5.96
CA ALA A 10 -2.68 13.39 -7.24
C ALA A 10 -1.74 12.17 -7.42
N HIS A 11 -0.49 12.30 -6.98
CA HIS A 11 0.48 11.21 -7.04
C HIS A 11 0.13 10.10 -6.04
N ALA A 12 -0.22 10.47 -4.80
CA ALA A 12 -0.62 9.50 -3.78
C ALA A 12 -1.91 8.75 -4.16
N GLN A 13 -2.86 9.42 -4.81
CA GLN A 13 -4.10 8.81 -5.34
C GLN A 13 -3.80 7.75 -6.39
N GLN A 14 -2.93 8.06 -7.37
CA GLN A 14 -2.54 7.09 -8.40
C GLN A 14 -1.93 5.82 -7.82
N ILE A 15 -1.06 5.95 -6.81
CA ILE A 15 -0.46 4.80 -6.12
C ILE A 15 -1.54 4.04 -5.35
N ALA A 16 -2.40 4.74 -4.59
CA ALA A 16 -3.46 4.12 -3.80
C ALA A 16 -4.46 3.31 -4.67
N GLU A 17 -4.84 3.84 -5.83
CA GLU A 17 -5.70 3.15 -6.80
C GLU A 17 -5.04 1.88 -7.35
N ARG A 18 -3.76 1.96 -7.73
CA ARG A 18 -2.99 0.80 -8.18
C ARG A 18 -2.93 -0.29 -7.11
N LEU A 19 -2.76 0.08 -5.85
CA LEU A 19 -2.74 -0.86 -4.72
C LEU A 19 -4.10 -1.51 -4.50
N CYS A 20 -5.18 -0.72 -4.51
CA CYS A 20 -6.52 -1.25 -4.44
C CYS A 20 -6.75 -2.28 -5.56
N HIS A 21 -6.48 -1.93 -6.81
CA HIS A 21 -6.63 -2.85 -7.94
C HIS A 21 -5.77 -4.12 -7.80
N ALA A 22 -4.55 -4.00 -7.29
CA ALA A 22 -3.67 -5.14 -7.12
C ALA A 22 -4.19 -6.14 -6.07
N ILE A 23 -4.83 -5.68 -4.99
CA ILE A 23 -5.29 -6.54 -3.90
C ILE A 23 -6.78 -6.95 -3.99
N ILE A 24 -7.58 -6.33 -4.88
CA ILE A 24 -8.98 -6.74 -5.15
C ILE A 24 -9.15 -8.27 -5.25
N PRO A 25 -8.33 -9.01 -6.02
CA PRO A 25 -8.55 -10.44 -6.25
C PRO A 25 -8.43 -11.32 -5.00
N VAL A 26 -7.81 -10.82 -3.92
CA VAL A 26 -7.58 -11.56 -2.67
C VAL A 26 -8.44 -11.04 -1.51
N CYS A 27 -9.37 -10.14 -1.78
CA CYS A 27 -10.29 -9.56 -0.81
C CYS A 27 -11.73 -10.04 -1.02
N ARG A 28 -12.48 -10.20 0.07
CA ARG A 28 -13.92 -10.52 0.07
C ARG A 28 -14.76 -9.36 -0.45
N ARG A 29 -14.30 -8.14 -0.19
CA ARG A 29 -14.91 -6.88 -0.62
C ARG A 29 -13.84 -6.01 -1.26
N GLY A 30 -14.27 -5.11 -2.15
CA GLY A 30 -13.37 -4.13 -2.74
C GLY A 30 -12.61 -3.36 -1.65
N PRO A 31 -11.26 -3.33 -1.70
CA PRO A 31 -10.46 -2.48 -0.82
C PRO A 31 -10.78 -1.02 -1.11
N PHE A 32 -10.62 -0.16 -0.12
CA PHE A 32 -10.83 1.27 -0.29
C PHE A 32 -9.73 2.09 0.38
N VAL A 33 -9.54 3.29 -0.15
CA VAL A 33 -8.54 4.24 0.33
C VAL A 33 -9.06 4.97 1.57
N ALA A 34 -8.21 5.11 2.57
CA ALA A 34 -8.48 5.81 3.82
C ALA A 34 -7.48 6.96 4.04
N GLY A 35 -7.44 7.49 5.27
CA GLY A 35 -6.43 8.47 5.67
C GLY A 35 -6.43 9.78 4.89
N SER A 36 -5.23 10.36 4.76
CA SER A 36 -4.98 11.67 4.13
C SER A 36 -5.41 11.69 2.66
N VAL A 37 -5.26 10.60 1.93
CA VAL A 37 -5.70 10.49 0.53
C VAL A 37 -7.23 10.62 0.44
N ARG A 38 -7.97 9.90 1.30
CA ARG A 38 -9.44 10.00 1.34
C ARG A 38 -9.93 11.40 1.76
N ARG A 39 -9.21 12.07 2.66
CA ARG A 39 -9.55 13.44 3.09
C ARG A 39 -9.18 14.53 2.07
N GLY A 40 -8.45 14.17 1.01
CA GLY A 40 -7.99 15.13 0.01
C GLY A 40 -6.92 16.09 0.53
N GLU A 41 -6.05 15.63 1.45
CA GLU A 41 -4.94 16.45 1.92
C GLU A 41 -3.97 16.76 0.77
N SER A 42 -3.55 18.02 0.65
CA SER A 42 -2.70 18.48 -0.45
C SER A 42 -1.36 17.75 -0.54
N THR A 43 -0.86 17.26 0.61
CA THR A 43 0.36 16.46 0.70
C THR A 43 0.14 15.25 1.61
N VAL A 44 0.64 14.09 1.18
CA VAL A 44 0.41 12.79 1.82
C VAL A 44 1.75 12.14 2.17
N GLY A 45 1.90 11.63 3.39
CA GLY A 45 3.14 10.95 3.83
C GLY A 45 3.09 9.42 3.68
N ASP A 46 1.90 8.85 3.73
CA ASP A 46 1.64 7.42 3.68
C ASP A 46 0.28 7.12 3.03
N ILE A 47 0.15 5.91 2.50
CA ILE A 47 -1.09 5.42 1.90
C ILE A 47 -1.73 4.43 2.87
N GLU A 48 -2.97 4.72 3.27
CA GLU A 48 -3.78 3.83 4.10
C GLU A 48 -4.83 3.13 3.23
N ILE A 49 -4.77 1.80 3.15
CA ILE A 49 -5.78 0.97 2.46
C ILE A 49 -6.50 0.09 3.50
N VAL A 50 -7.83 0.09 3.45
CA VAL A 50 -8.66 -0.79 4.26
C VAL A 50 -9.24 -1.89 3.37
N CYS A 51 -9.10 -3.14 3.80
CA CYS A 51 -9.60 -4.29 3.06
C CYS A 51 -10.02 -5.44 3.99
N GLU A 52 -10.86 -6.33 3.48
CA GLU A 52 -11.24 -7.57 4.14
C GLU A 52 -10.67 -8.74 3.33
N PRO A 53 -9.51 -9.32 3.70
CA PRO A 53 -8.91 -10.39 2.91
C PRO A 53 -9.71 -11.69 3.04
N THR A 54 -9.74 -12.48 1.96
CA THR A 54 -10.33 -13.84 2.00
C THR A 54 -9.53 -14.74 2.94
N ARG A 55 -8.20 -14.63 2.88
CA ARG A 55 -7.23 -15.21 3.82
C ARG A 55 -6.08 -14.23 3.98
N LEU A 56 -5.58 -14.06 5.21
CA LEU A 56 -4.45 -13.16 5.47
C LEU A 56 -3.20 -13.57 4.65
N SER A 57 -2.91 -14.87 4.56
CA SER A 57 -1.78 -15.37 3.77
C SER A 57 -1.87 -15.03 2.28
N SER A 58 -3.06 -15.07 1.69
CA SER A 58 -3.27 -14.68 0.28
C SER A 58 -2.99 -13.20 0.06
N LEU A 59 -3.39 -12.35 1.00
CA LEU A 59 -3.06 -10.91 0.96
C LEU A 59 -1.56 -10.69 1.07
N LEU A 60 -0.89 -11.29 2.07
CA LEU A 60 0.55 -11.15 2.26
C LEU A 60 1.34 -11.62 1.03
N HIS A 61 1.00 -12.79 0.48
CA HIS A 61 1.63 -13.30 -0.73
C HIS A 61 1.41 -12.38 -1.94
N ARG A 62 0.19 -11.82 -2.09
CA ARG A 62 -0.09 -10.87 -3.16
C ARG A 62 0.69 -9.57 -3.02
N LEU A 63 0.85 -9.07 -1.80
CA LEU A 63 1.65 -7.88 -1.50
C LEU A 63 3.12 -8.13 -1.84
N GLU A 64 3.66 -9.29 -1.47
CA GLU A 64 5.03 -9.69 -1.82
C GLU A 64 5.23 -9.79 -3.34
N GLN A 65 4.29 -10.40 -4.08
CA GLN A 65 4.33 -10.49 -5.55
C GLN A 65 4.40 -9.13 -6.26
N ILE A 66 3.84 -8.09 -5.66
CA ILE A 66 3.86 -6.72 -6.20
C ILE A 66 4.95 -5.85 -5.57
N GLY A 67 5.93 -6.48 -4.89
CA GLY A 67 7.14 -5.83 -4.40
C GLY A 67 7.01 -5.15 -3.03
N ILE A 68 5.99 -5.49 -2.24
CA ILE A 68 5.70 -4.84 -0.96
C ILE A 68 6.20 -5.72 0.18
N THR A 69 7.16 -5.21 0.94
CA THR A 69 7.71 -5.91 2.09
C THR A 69 6.87 -5.65 3.33
N THR A 70 6.08 -6.63 3.77
CA THR A 70 5.36 -6.50 5.04
C THR A 70 6.31 -6.70 6.22
N ASN A 71 6.63 -5.65 6.97
CA ASN A 71 7.34 -5.79 8.24
C ASN A 71 6.44 -6.51 9.25
N GLY A 72 6.73 -7.79 9.49
CA GLY A 72 5.94 -8.68 10.35
C GLY A 72 6.00 -8.29 11.84
N GLY A 73 4.84 -8.25 12.49
CA GLY A 73 4.70 -8.14 13.94
C GLY A 73 3.35 -7.53 14.33
N GLU A 74 2.37 -8.37 14.69
CA GLU A 74 1.01 -8.07 15.22
C GLU A 74 0.14 -6.99 14.52
N ARG A 75 0.69 -6.29 13.51
CA ARG A 75 0.15 -5.12 12.82
C ARG A 75 -0.39 -5.45 11.43
N ALA A 76 -0.96 -6.64 11.26
CA ALA A 76 -1.87 -6.92 10.14
C ALA A 76 -3.11 -5.97 10.11
N ARG A 77 -3.21 -5.02 11.06
CA ARG A 77 -4.22 -3.95 11.13
C ARG A 77 -3.80 -2.60 10.55
N ARG A 78 -2.52 -2.39 10.17
CA ARG A 78 -2.07 -1.12 9.56
C ARG A 78 -0.85 -1.34 8.68
N LEU A 79 -1.07 -1.44 7.37
CA LEU A 79 -0.01 -1.36 6.37
C LEU A 79 0.22 0.11 6.06
N THR A 80 1.18 0.74 6.73
CA THR A 80 1.66 2.09 6.41
C THR A 80 3.07 1.95 5.85
N HIS A 81 3.21 2.01 4.53
CA HIS A 81 4.52 2.18 3.90
C HIS A 81 4.69 3.66 3.51
N PRO A 82 5.85 4.26 3.80
CA PRO A 82 6.22 5.57 3.26
C PRO A 82 6.12 5.53 1.73
N ILE A 83 5.56 6.58 1.11
CA ILE A 83 5.42 6.64 -0.35
C ILE A 83 6.79 6.47 -1.07
N GLY A 84 7.88 6.92 -0.45
CA GLY A 84 9.24 6.78 -0.97
C GLY A 84 9.70 5.33 -1.20
N ASP A 85 9.24 4.37 -0.38
CA ASP A 85 9.69 2.97 -0.46
C ASP A 85 9.02 2.20 -1.61
N TRP A 86 7.99 2.79 -2.23
CA TRP A 86 7.29 2.24 -3.41
C TRP A 86 7.94 2.64 -4.73
N LEU A 87 8.92 3.55 -4.68
CA LEU A 87 9.53 4.18 -5.84
C LEU A 87 10.79 3.47 -6.32
N ASP A 88 11.27 2.45 -5.61
CA ASP A 88 12.41 1.64 -6.06
C ASP A 88 11.92 0.31 -6.64
N PRO A 89 11.72 0.20 -7.97
CA PRO A 89 11.66 -1.11 -8.59
C PRO A 89 13.04 -1.72 -8.36
N ARG A 90 13.17 -2.64 -7.40
CA ARG A 90 14.40 -3.43 -7.28
C ARG A 90 14.77 -3.87 -8.70
N PRO A 91 15.96 -3.52 -9.22
CA PRO A 91 16.37 -4.03 -10.50
C PRO A 91 16.31 -5.54 -10.39
N GLU A 92 15.59 -6.19 -11.31
CA GLU A 92 15.56 -7.64 -11.44
C GLU A 92 17.01 -8.12 -11.46
N THR A 93 17.53 -8.59 -10.32
CA THR A 93 18.77 -9.35 -10.29
C THR A 93 18.45 -10.71 -10.89
N ARG A 94 18.47 -10.77 -12.22
CA ARG A 94 18.97 -11.91 -13.00
C ARG A 94 20.42 -11.57 -13.37
N PRO A 95 21.35 -12.54 -13.42
CA PRO A 95 21.17 -13.99 -13.49
C PRO A 95 21.46 -14.75 -12.18
#